data_AF-A0A946QGS0-F1
#
_entry.id   AF-A0A946QGS0-F1
#
_cell.length_a   1.000
_cell.length_b   1.000
_cell.length_c   1.000
_cell.angle_alpha   90.00
_cell.angle_beta   90.00
_cell.angle_gamma   90.00
#
_symmetry.space_group_name_H-M   'P 1'
#
loop_
_entity.id
_entity.type
_entity.pdbx_description
1 polymer ?
#
loop_
_entity_poly.entity_id
_entity_poly.type
_entity_poly.pdbx_seq_one_letter_code
_entity_poly.pdbx_strand_id
1 'polypeptide(L)'
;MKPLDPFHINLEKTTLIEASAGTGKTYTITTLYCRLVANGYPVESILVVTFTEAAAAELKLRIRTRLFNTLVNLLEQSNDTEDDLANFFKDHENLPQICQRLQLALTCFDQTSIMTIHS
;
A
#
# COMPACT_ATOMS: atom_id res chain seq x y z
N MET A 1 11.64 6.08 21.26
CA MET A 1 11.31 5.40 19.99
C MET A 1 10.76 6.47 19.04
N LYS A 2 11.25 6.57 17.80
CA LYS A 2 10.77 7.59 16.85
C LYS A 2 9.34 7.22 16.42
N PRO A 3 8.38 8.16 16.36
CA PRO A 3 7.04 7.87 15.87
C PRO A 3 7.10 7.32 14.44
N LEU A 4 6.30 6.30 14.17
CA LEU A 4 6.20 5.65 12.87
C LEU A 4 5.65 6.62 11.83
N ASP A 5 6.39 6.83 10.75
CA ASP A 5 5.90 7.55 9.58
C ASP A 5 5.90 6.61 8.36
N PRO A 6 4.73 6.08 7.97
CA PRO A 6 4.62 5.14 6.86
C PRO A 6 5.07 5.72 5.51
N PHE A 7 5.14 7.04 5.34
CA PHE A 7 5.52 7.70 4.09
C PHE A 7 7.03 7.83 3.90
N HIS A 8 7.79 7.80 5.00
CA HIS A 8 9.24 8.02 4.97
C HIS A 8 10.06 6.85 5.53
N ILE A 9 9.42 5.72 5.85
CA ILE A 9 10.13 4.46 6.10
C ILE A 9 10.93 4.07 4.85
N ASN A 10 12.19 3.67 5.07
CA ASN A 10 13.05 3.08 4.06
C ASN A 10 12.58 1.64 3.78
N LEU A 11 12.11 1.40 2.56
CA LEU A 11 11.52 0.13 2.14
C LEU A 11 12.54 -0.98 1.89
N GLU A 12 13.84 -0.65 1.82
CA GLU A 12 14.92 -1.61 1.56
C GLU A 12 15.58 -2.15 2.84
N LYS A 13 15.13 -1.69 4.01
CA LYS A 13 15.67 -2.12 5.31
C LYS A 13 14.64 -2.92 6.10
N THR A 14 15.14 -3.93 6.81
CA THR A 14 14.35 -4.59 7.85
C THR A 14 13.92 -3.58 8.90
N THR A 15 12.61 -3.44 9.07
CA THR A 15 12.01 -2.50 10.02
C THR A 15 11.08 -3.26 10.95
N LEU A 16 11.30 -3.12 12.26
CA LEU A 16 10.36 -3.61 13.28
C LEU A 16 9.39 -2.49 13.63
N ILE A 17 8.10 -2.74 13.43
CA ILE A 17 7.02 -1.80 13.74
C ILE A 17 6.24 -2.35 14.93
N GLU A 18 6.34 -1.68 16.08
CA GLU A 18 5.49 -1.96 17.23
C GLU A 18 4.16 -1.22 17.06
N ALA A 19 3.03 -1.93 17.22
CA ALA A 19 1.72 -1.35 17.03
C ALA A 19 0.67 -1.98 17.94
N SER A 20 0.21 -1.23 18.94
CA SER A 20 -0.84 -1.63 19.89
C SER A 20 -2.24 -1.61 19.26
N ALA A 21 -3.25 -2.08 19.98
CA ALA A 21 -4.64 -2.02 19.51
C ALA A 21 -5.03 -0.57 19.16
N GLY A 22 -5.71 -0.37 18.02
CA GLY A 22 -6.19 0.95 17.59
C GLY A 22 -5.13 1.87 16.96
N THR A 23 -3.86 1.48 16.82
CA THR A 23 -2.79 2.38 16.34
C THR A 23 -2.57 2.35 14.81
N GLY A 24 -3.60 1.96 14.03
CA GLY A 24 -3.52 2.04 12.57
C GLY A 24 -2.64 0.97 11.88
N LYS A 25 -2.39 -0.20 12.49
CA LYS A 25 -1.63 -1.32 11.88
C LYS A 25 -1.98 -1.58 10.43
N THR A 26 -3.27 -1.77 10.18
CA THR A 26 -3.80 -2.10 8.88
C THR A 26 -3.56 -0.98 7.88
N TYR A 27 -3.75 0.27 8.32
CA TYR A 27 -3.44 1.46 7.53
C TYR A 27 -1.95 1.52 7.18
N THR A 28 -1.04 1.27 8.13
CA THR A 28 0.39 1.21 7.85
C THR A 28 0.72 0.16 6.80
N ILE A 29 0.21 -1.06 6.95
CA ILE A 29 0.48 -2.16 6.01
C ILE A 29 0.00 -1.80 4.60
N THR A 30 -1.23 -1.30 4.46
CA THR A 30 -1.77 -0.95 3.14
C THR A 30 -1.04 0.23 2.51
N THR A 31 -0.64 1.24 3.29
CA THR A 31 0.19 2.36 2.82
C THR A 31 1.57 1.88 2.35
N LEU A 32 2.25 1.03 3.12
CA LEU A 32 3.56 0.49 2.73
C LEU A 32 3.46 -0.39 1.47
N TYR A 33 2.41 -1.20 1.36
CA TYR A 33 2.16 -2.00 0.16
C TYR A 33 2.03 -1.13 -1.09
N CYS A 34 1.19 -0.09 -1.03
CA CYS A 34 0.99 0.82 -2.15
C CYS A 34 2.28 1.59 -2.49
N ARG A 35 3.08 1.97 -1.48
CA ARG A 35 4.40 2.57 -1.70
C ARG A 35 5.36 1.60 -2.42
N LEU A 36 5.38 0.32 -2.08
CA LEU A 36 6.18 -0.67 -2.82
C LEU A 36 5.75 -0.76 -4.28
N VAL A 37 4.44 -0.84 -4.56
CA VAL A 37 3.93 -0.82 -5.94
C VAL A 37 4.35 0.45 -6.67
N ALA A 38 4.20 1.63 -6.04
CA ALA A 38 4.62 2.90 -6.63
C ALA A 38 6.13 2.95 -6.93
N ASN A 39 6.95 2.25 -6.15
CA ASN A 39 8.40 2.09 -6.40
C ASN A 39 8.74 1.05 -7.49
N GLY A 40 7.74 0.42 -8.12
CA GLY A 40 7.94 -0.49 -9.24
C GLY A 40 8.05 -1.96 -8.85
N TYR A 41 7.73 -2.33 -7.61
CA TYR A 41 7.60 -3.72 -7.22
C TYR A 41 6.26 -4.28 -7.72
N PRO A 42 6.25 -5.30 -8.59
CA PRO A 42 5.01 -5.92 -9.05
C PRO A 42 4.32 -6.67 -7.90
N VAL A 43 3.00 -6.82 -7.96
CA VAL A 43 2.19 -7.30 -6.82
C VAL A 43 2.52 -8.73 -6.39
N GLU A 44 2.93 -9.58 -7.34
CA GLU A 44 3.37 -10.95 -7.10
C GLU A 44 4.70 -11.03 -6.35
N SER A 45 5.51 -9.95 -6.38
CA SER A 45 6.78 -9.85 -5.65
C SER A 45 6.65 -9.35 -4.21
N ILE A 46 5.43 -8.96 -3.79
CA ILE A 46 5.16 -8.43 -2.45
C ILE A 46 4.42 -9.49 -1.64
N LEU A 47 5.09 -10.05 -0.64
CA LEU A 47 4.50 -11.03 0.28
C LEU A 47 3.92 -10.35 1.51
N VAL A 48 2.65 -10.59 1.78
CA VAL A 48 1.98 -10.22 3.04
C VAL A 48 1.46 -11.49 3.70
N VAL A 49 1.95 -11.78 4.90
CA VAL A 49 1.52 -12.94 5.70
C VAL A 49 0.81 -12.49 6.97
N THR A 50 -0.23 -13.23 7.35
CA THR A 50 -0.98 -13.02 8.60
C THR A 50 -1.42 -14.34 9.23
N PHE A 51 -2.06 -14.30 10.40
CA PHE A 51 -2.38 -15.51 11.17
C PHE A 51 -3.72 -16.14 10.79
N THR A 52 -4.68 -15.37 10.28
CA THR A 52 -6.05 -15.87 10.05
C THR A 52 -6.49 -15.59 8.63
N GLU A 53 -7.28 -16.51 8.06
CA GLU A 53 -7.88 -16.35 6.72
C GLU A 53 -8.73 -15.10 6.62
N ALA A 54 -9.49 -14.78 7.68
CA ALA A 54 -10.28 -13.56 7.76
C ALA A 54 -9.41 -12.30 7.67
N ALA A 55 -8.27 -12.25 8.36
CA ALA A 55 -7.35 -11.12 8.28
C ALA A 55 -6.67 -11.03 6.91
N ALA A 56 -6.36 -12.16 6.28
CA ALA A 56 -5.78 -12.18 4.92
C ALA A 56 -6.77 -11.62 3.90
N ALA A 57 -8.03 -12.08 3.95
CA ALA A 57 -9.11 -11.58 3.10
C ALA A 57 -9.39 -10.08 3.32
N GLU A 58 -9.43 -9.64 4.58
CA GLU A 58 -9.60 -8.22 4.93
C GLU A 58 -8.44 -7.36 4.39
N LEU A 59 -7.20 -7.80 4.58
CA LEU A 59 -6.02 -7.10 4.04
C LEU A 59 -6.08 -7.01 2.52
N LYS A 60 -6.43 -8.10 1.83
CA LYS A 60 -6.57 -8.14 0.37
C LYS A 60 -7.59 -7.11 -0.11
N LEU A 61 -8.76 -7.04 0.52
CA LEU A 61 -9.77 -6.02 0.20
C LEU A 61 -9.24 -4.61 0.43
N ARG A 62 -8.66 -4.34 1.61
CA ARG A 62 -8.19 -3.00 1.98
C ARG A 62 -7.05 -2.52 1.09
N ILE A 63 -6.12 -3.38 0.71
CA ILE A 63 -5.03 -3.03 -0.21
C ILE A 63 -5.60 -2.69 -1.58
N ARG A 64 -6.52 -3.50 -2.11
CA ARG A 64 -7.18 -3.21 -3.40
C ARG A 64 -7.89 -1.87 -3.39
N THR A 65 -8.67 -1.59 -2.34
CA THR A 65 -9.39 -0.32 -2.18
C THR A 65 -8.41 0.85 -2.07
N ARG A 66 -7.30 0.71 -1.33
CA ARG A 66 -6.29 1.76 -1.21
C ARG A 66 -5.65 2.07 -2.55
N LEU A 67 -5.20 1.06 -3.30
CA LEU A 67 -4.63 1.22 -4.64
C LEU A 67 -5.60 1.94 -5.59
N PHE A 68 -6.86 1.52 -5.59
CA PHE A 68 -7.90 2.10 -6.44
C PHE A 68 -8.17 3.57 -6.10
N ASN A 69 -8.45 3.89 -4.83
CA ASN A 69 -8.73 5.25 -4.40
C ASN A 69 -7.55 6.17 -4.69
N THR A 70 -6.32 5.73 -4.40
CA THR A 70 -5.13 6.53 -4.67
C THR A 70 -4.95 6.79 -6.16
N LEU A 71 -5.13 5.78 -7.02
CA LEU A 71 -5.05 5.97 -8.48
C LEU A 71 -6.10 6.96 -8.97
N VAL A 72 -7.36 6.80 -8.57
CA VAL A 72 -8.46 7.68 -8.99
C VAL A 72 -8.17 9.13 -8.60
N ASN A 73 -7.80 9.36 -7.33
CA ASN A 73 -7.48 10.70 -6.84
C ASN A 73 -6.29 11.34 -7.57
N LEU A 74 -5.27 10.55 -7.93
CA LEU A 74 -4.13 11.05 -8.71
C LEU A 74 -4.50 11.41 -10.15
N LEU A 75 -5.40 10.64 -10.77
CA LEU A 75 -5.86 10.91 -12.14
C LEU A 75 -6.79 12.11 -12.24
N GLU A 76 -7.62 12.34 -11.22
CA GLU A 76 -8.54 13.48 -11.16
C GLU A 76 -7.83 14.81 -10.88
N GLN A 77 -6.56 14.79 -10.43
CA GLN A 77 -5.77 15.97 -10.06
C GLN A 77 -6.49 16.88 -9.05
N SER A 78 -7.32 16.27 -8.20
CA SER A 78 -8.12 16.97 -7.19
C SER A 78 -7.21 17.54 -6.10
N ASN A 79 -7.13 18.86 -5.99
CA ASN A 79 -6.34 19.54 -4.96
C ASN A 79 -6.85 19.32 -3.52
N ASP A 80 -8.10 18.86 -3.36
CA ASP A 80 -8.81 18.65 -2.09
C ASP A 80 -9.14 17.18 -1.80
N THR A 81 -8.25 16.24 -2.16
CA THR A 81 -8.46 14.83 -1.77
C THR A 81 -8.07 14.59 -0.30
N GLU A 82 -8.92 13.88 0.44
CA GLU A 82 -8.61 13.37 1.80
C GLU A 82 -7.62 12.19 1.76
N ASP A 83 -7.24 11.71 0.57
CA ASP A 83 -6.30 10.62 0.38
C ASP A 83 -4.86 11.10 0.62
N ASP A 84 -4.33 10.81 1.80
CA ASP A 84 -2.96 11.15 2.19
C ASP A 84 -1.87 10.59 1.26
N LEU A 85 -2.07 9.42 0.67
CA LEU A 85 -1.12 8.77 -0.22
C LEU A 85 -1.16 9.38 -1.62
N ALA A 86 -2.34 9.76 -2.11
CA ALA A 86 -2.45 10.55 -3.34
C ALA A 86 -1.75 11.91 -3.16
N ASN A 87 -2.01 12.59 -2.03
CA ASN A 87 -1.32 13.84 -1.68
C ASN A 87 0.20 13.68 -1.56
N PHE A 88 0.67 12.53 -1.09
CA PHE A 88 2.10 12.22 -1.03
C PHE A 88 2.73 12.06 -2.42
N PHE A 89 2.01 11.52 -3.40
CA PHE A 89 2.54 11.27 -4.74
C PHE A 89 2.29 12.39 -5.76
N LYS A 90 1.34 13.30 -5.53
CA LYS A 90 0.89 14.28 -6.55
C LYS A 90 2.01 15.17 -7.11
N ASP A 91 2.99 15.52 -6.29
CA ASP A 91 4.12 16.37 -6.66
C ASP A 91 5.38 15.58 -7.03
N HIS A 92 5.27 14.25 -7.14
CA HIS A 92 6.40 13.37 -7.43
C HIS A 92 6.77 13.42 -8.92
N GLU A 93 8.06 13.57 -9.23
CA GLU A 93 8.57 13.67 -10.61
C GLU A 93 8.11 12.54 -11.55
N ASN A 94 8.01 11.32 -10.99
CA ASN A 94 7.59 10.10 -11.69
C ASN A 94 6.08 9.81 -11.57
N LEU A 95 5.23 10.81 -11.34
CA LEU A 95 3.78 10.62 -11.19
C LEU A 95 3.14 9.78 -12.33
N PRO A 96 3.45 10.00 -13.62
CA PRO A 96 2.89 9.16 -14.69
C PRO A 96 3.22 7.67 -14.54
N GLN A 97 4.46 7.35 -14.17
CA GLN A 97 4.90 5.97 -13.94
C GLN A 97 4.25 5.39 -12.69
N ILE A 98 4.05 6.19 -11.63
CA ILE A 98 3.34 5.77 -10.43
C ILE A 98 1.90 5.38 -10.79
N CYS A 99 1.16 6.23 -11.51
CA CYS A 99 -0.20 5.93 -11.95
C CYS A 99 -0.25 4.65 -12.79
N GLN A 100 0.70 4.47 -13.72
CA GLN A 100 0.80 3.26 -14.53
C GLN A 100 1.04 2.00 -13.67
N ARG A 101 1.94 2.07 -12.68
CA ARG A 101 2.23 0.96 -11.77
C ARG A 101 1.02 0.61 -10.91
N LEU A 102 0.33 1.61 -10.37
CA LEU A 102 -0.91 1.41 -9.59
C LEU A 102 -2.01 0.78 -10.44
N GLN A 103 -2.17 1.23 -11.69
CA GLN A 103 -3.13 0.66 -12.62
C GLN A 103 -2.79 -0.81 -12.94
N LEU A 104 -1.53 -1.11 -13.26
CA LEU A 104 -1.07 -2.47 -13.51
C LEU A 104 -1.29 -3.38 -12.29
N ALA A 105 -1.00 -2.87 -11.09
CA ALA A 105 -1.22 -3.61 -9.85
C ALA A 105 -2.71 -3.96 -9.63
N LEU A 106 -3.64 -3.08 -10.01
CA LEU A 106 -5.08 -3.37 -9.96
C LEU A 106 -5.50 -4.40 -11.00
N THR A 107 -4.92 -4.37 -12.20
CA THR A 107 -5.16 -5.37 -13.26
C THR A 107 -4.63 -6.75 -12.86
N CYS A 108 -3.44 -6.80 -12.28
CA CYS A 108 -2.78 -8.03 -11.85
C CYS A 108 -3.13 -8.44 -10.41
N PHE A 109 -4.13 -7.82 -9.77
CA PHE A 109 -4.33 -7.94 -8.33
C PHE A 109 -4.66 -9.37 -7.86
N ASP A 110 -5.20 -10.21 -8.74
CA ASP A 110 -5.46 -11.61 -8.43
C ASP A 110 -4.18 -12.45 -8.27
N GLN A 111 -3.02 -11.93 -8.68
CA GLN A 111 -1.68 -12.53 -8.53
C GLN A 111 -0.98 -12.13 -7.22
N THR A 112 -1.67 -11.42 -6.32
CA THR A 112 -1.12 -10.96 -5.03
C THR A 112 -0.78 -12.12 -4.10
N SER A 113 0.35 -12.02 -3.41
CA SER A 113 0.80 -12.98 -2.39
C SER A 113 0.36 -12.53 -0.99
N ILE A 114 -0.95 -12.52 -0.74
CA ILE A 114 -1.55 -12.17 0.57
C ILE A 114 -2.20 -13.44 1.15
N MET A 115 -1.59 -14.03 2.17
CA MET A 115 -1.93 -15.37 2.63
C MET A 115 -1.71 -15.55 4.14
N THR A 116 -2.08 -16.72 4.66
CA THR A 116 -1.74 -17.09 6.03
C THR A 116 -0.35 -17.74 6.11
N ILE A 117 0.24 -17.76 7.30
CA ILE A 117 1.54 -18.42 7.55
C ILE A 117 1.55 -19.93 7.26
N HIS A 118 0.39 -20.55 7.02
CA HIS A 118 0.22 -21.99 6.80
C HIS A 118 -0.31 -22.35 5.41
N SER A 119 -0.51 -21.35 4.53
CA SER A 119 -0.93 -21.55 3.13
C SER A 119 0.20 -22.05 2.25
#